data_AF-A0A6T7FK31-F1
#
_entry.id   AF-A0A6T7FK31-F1
#
_cell.length_a   1.000
_cell.length_b   1.000
_cell.length_c   1.000
_cell.angle_alpha   90.00
_cell.angle_beta   90.00
_cell.angle_gamma   90.00
#
_symmetry.space_group_name_H-M   'P 1'
#
loop_
_entity.id
_entity.type
_entity.pdbx_description
1 polymer ?
#
loop_
_entity_poly.entity_id
_entity_poly.type
_entity_poly.pdbx_seq_one_letter_code
_entity_poly.pdbx_strand_id
1 'polypeptide(L)'
;MSSEIRQRKNVTKVGASSNGSSEQKERRMANVKQNESTDKSFWYRFSRHPLGISLMCLTLIPILLLGRSASAGFPYFRLKNPEMVNSLLPFLKFRPSMGESDARQVLIVGTMSGGTRQVASDLSEKLGLEVDHELSDAQTYFVRDGSVWWFHAIRYLPKPPAKTIAAFCADATFNIGFHPKFYRSGICPEDIAWSQCWAKECFDILSNDWGCAASNTCQPHFAKVLHQVRNPAFTVESLVAKFCEGGTLPAGKMKDTFVKFSNGMFGQKHNFSEYSCIEGAGHYVVEYHNAMIKARQDGFIDAMFKLEETSTCQVAKLAGFMDESDCLYPPNYVQIQRICSVPENVANTPMKAKRYHKVNKGKIWLNWSDYEGSKHGSTLPKGDKTLVKAIRQLMLDLGYDPDQNRERIERQAPKATAPGIVTGY
;
A
#
# COMPACT_ATOMS: atom_id res chain seq x y z
N MET A 1 1.58 -47.33 3.64
CA MET A 1 0.70 -47.72 2.52
C MET A 1 0.18 -46.42 1.90
N SER A 2 0.95 -45.88 0.94
CA SER A 2 0.66 -45.93 -0.51
C SER A 2 -0.57 -45.09 -0.87
N SER A 3 -0.35 -43.85 -1.34
CA SER A 3 -0.50 -43.41 -2.75
C SER A 3 -1.97 -43.36 -3.17
N GLU A 4 -2.52 -42.25 -3.66
CA GLU A 4 -2.19 -41.71 -4.97
C GLU A 4 -2.64 -40.25 -5.14
N ILE A 5 -1.78 -39.51 -5.84
CA ILE A 5 -2.01 -38.22 -6.46
C ILE A 5 -2.73 -38.45 -7.80
N ARG A 6 -3.78 -37.70 -8.10
CA ARG A 6 -4.30 -37.58 -9.48
C ARG A 6 -4.57 -36.12 -9.86
N GLN A 7 -3.66 -35.59 -10.66
CA GLN A 7 -3.87 -34.43 -11.51
C GLN A 7 -4.78 -34.80 -12.69
N ARG A 8 -5.70 -33.92 -13.11
CA ARG A 8 -6.19 -33.88 -14.49
C ARG A 8 -6.38 -32.45 -15.01
N LYS A 9 -6.05 -32.33 -16.30
CA LYS A 9 -5.90 -31.15 -17.15
C LYS A 9 -7.23 -30.59 -17.67
N ASN A 10 -7.16 -29.29 -17.98
CA ASN A 10 -7.93 -28.44 -18.88
C ASN A 10 -8.97 -29.07 -19.83
N VAL A 11 -10.13 -28.41 -19.92
CA VAL A 11 -10.91 -28.28 -21.16
C VAL A 11 -11.43 -26.84 -21.28
N THR A 12 -10.90 -26.12 -22.28
CA THR A 12 -11.40 -24.83 -22.75
C THR A 12 -12.53 -25.10 -23.75
N LYS A 13 -13.71 -24.49 -23.57
CA LYS A 13 -14.76 -24.47 -24.59
C LYS A 13 -15.09 -23.01 -24.93
N VAL A 14 -14.73 -22.61 -26.14
CA VAL A 14 -15.04 -21.32 -26.76
C VAL A 14 -16.42 -21.41 -27.40
N GLY A 15 -17.31 -20.49 -27.06
CA GLY A 15 -18.58 -20.24 -27.77
C GLY A 15 -18.42 -19.01 -28.66
N ALA A 16 -18.72 -19.19 -29.95
CA ALA A 16 -18.67 -18.18 -30.99
C ALA A 16 -19.95 -17.33 -31.04
N SER A 17 -19.81 -16.05 -31.36
CA SER A 17 -20.81 -15.28 -32.13
C SER A 17 -20.21 -13.96 -32.61
N SER A 18 -20.15 -13.76 -33.92
CA SER A 18 -20.79 -12.61 -34.60
C SER A 18 -20.28 -12.50 -36.04
N ASN A 19 -21.20 -12.66 -36.98
CA ASN A 19 -21.05 -12.32 -38.39
C ASN A 19 -20.78 -10.81 -38.54
N GLY A 20 -19.71 -10.46 -39.26
CA GLY A 20 -19.38 -9.08 -39.57
C GLY A 20 -18.11 -8.97 -40.42
N SER A 21 -18.30 -8.85 -41.73
CA SER A 21 -17.37 -8.24 -42.69
C SER A 21 -16.02 -8.94 -42.93
N SER A 22 -15.98 -9.88 -43.87
CA SER A 22 -14.72 -10.48 -44.36
C SER A 22 -13.85 -9.48 -45.13
N GLU A 23 -14.45 -8.52 -45.85
CA GLU A 23 -13.71 -7.54 -46.65
C GLU A 23 -12.99 -6.46 -45.82
N GLN A 24 -13.55 -6.05 -44.67
CA GLN A 24 -12.91 -5.04 -43.81
C GLN A 24 -11.78 -5.65 -42.96
N LYS A 25 -11.82 -6.97 -42.73
CA LYS A 25 -10.76 -7.73 -42.04
C LYS A 25 -9.56 -7.98 -42.96
N GLU A 26 -9.79 -8.20 -44.25
CA GLU A 26 -8.72 -8.35 -45.25
C GLU A 26 -7.95 -7.03 -45.49
N ARG A 27 -8.64 -5.89 -45.57
CA ARG A 27 -7.96 -4.58 -45.70
C ARG A 27 -7.17 -4.18 -44.44
N ARG A 28 -7.63 -4.55 -43.24
CA ARG A 28 -6.86 -4.35 -42.00
C ARG A 28 -5.64 -5.27 -41.90
N MET A 29 -5.73 -6.53 -42.36
CA MET A 29 -4.59 -7.45 -42.34
C MET A 29 -3.52 -7.10 -43.38
N ALA A 30 -3.88 -6.52 -44.53
CA ALA A 30 -2.93 -6.01 -45.50
C ALA A 30 -2.12 -4.82 -44.96
N ASN A 31 -2.77 -3.85 -44.29
CA ASN A 31 -2.08 -2.71 -43.69
C ASN A 31 -1.22 -3.07 -42.47
N VAL A 32 -1.60 -4.08 -41.68
CA VAL A 32 -0.78 -4.58 -40.56
C VAL A 32 0.48 -5.31 -41.06
N LYS A 33 0.37 -6.10 -42.14
CA LYS A 33 1.53 -6.78 -42.74
C LYS A 33 2.52 -5.81 -43.39
N GLN A 34 2.05 -4.68 -43.93
CA GLN A 34 2.93 -3.70 -44.56
C GLN A 34 3.75 -2.91 -43.51
N ASN A 35 3.15 -2.56 -42.37
CA ASN A 35 3.85 -1.90 -41.25
C ASN A 35 4.75 -2.83 -40.42
N GLU A 36 4.48 -4.14 -40.35
CA GLU A 36 5.41 -5.10 -39.71
C GLU A 36 6.69 -5.32 -40.51
N SER A 37 6.67 -5.06 -41.82
CA SER A 37 7.84 -5.27 -42.69
C SER A 37 8.88 -4.17 -42.56
N THR A 38 8.46 -2.93 -42.29
CA THR A 38 9.36 -1.77 -42.19
C THR A 38 10.09 -1.71 -40.85
N ASP A 39 9.42 -2.05 -39.74
CA ASP A 39 10.03 -2.03 -38.40
C ASP A 39 11.08 -3.15 -38.22
N LYS A 40 10.80 -4.36 -38.74
CA LYS A 40 11.78 -5.46 -38.78
C LYS A 40 12.98 -5.11 -39.67
N SER A 41 12.80 -4.28 -40.71
CA SER A 41 13.90 -3.84 -41.57
C SER A 41 14.84 -2.85 -40.89
N PHE A 42 14.31 -1.98 -40.03
CA PHE A 42 15.12 -1.00 -39.30
C PHE A 42 16.00 -1.68 -38.26
N TRP A 43 15.42 -2.52 -37.39
CA TRP A 43 16.18 -3.25 -36.38
C TRP A 43 17.21 -4.21 -37.00
N TYR A 44 16.88 -4.85 -38.12
CA TYR A 44 17.81 -5.71 -38.83
C TYR A 44 18.97 -4.93 -39.48
N ARG A 45 18.72 -3.73 -40.03
CA ARG A 45 19.77 -2.84 -40.56
C ARG A 45 20.61 -2.24 -39.44
N PHE A 46 19.99 -1.81 -38.34
CA PHE A 46 20.65 -1.23 -37.19
C PHE A 46 21.56 -2.23 -36.47
N SER A 47 21.09 -3.47 -36.25
CA SER A 47 21.86 -4.54 -35.60
C SER A 47 23.03 -5.09 -36.44
N ARG A 48 23.09 -4.78 -37.74
CA ARG A 48 24.23 -5.13 -38.62
C ARG A 48 25.15 -3.96 -38.93
N HIS A 49 24.75 -2.73 -38.59
CA HIS A 49 25.60 -1.58 -38.83
C HIS A 49 26.68 -1.49 -37.74
N PRO A 50 27.97 -1.30 -38.08
CA PRO A 50 29.05 -1.27 -37.10
C PRO A 50 28.88 -0.17 -36.03
N LEU A 51 28.25 0.96 -36.39
CA LEU A 51 27.84 1.98 -35.41
C LEU A 51 26.68 1.54 -34.51
N GLY A 52 25.71 0.79 -35.03
CA GLY A 52 24.59 0.26 -34.25
C GLY A 52 25.04 -0.82 -33.26
N ILE A 53 25.96 -1.69 -33.69
CA ILE A 53 26.63 -2.68 -32.84
C ILE A 53 27.49 -1.96 -31.78
N SER A 54 28.29 -0.96 -32.14
CA SER A 54 29.06 -0.19 -31.15
C SER A 54 28.17 0.54 -30.16
N LEU A 55 27.08 1.16 -30.61
CA LEU A 55 26.14 1.86 -29.72
C LEU A 55 25.42 0.88 -28.80
N MET A 56 24.96 -0.27 -29.30
CA MET A 56 24.42 -1.35 -28.45
C MET A 56 25.48 -1.86 -27.46
N CYS A 57 26.70 -2.09 -27.89
CA CYS A 57 27.78 -2.57 -27.04
C CYS A 57 28.22 -1.52 -26.00
N LEU A 58 28.12 -0.23 -26.29
CA LEU A 58 28.47 0.82 -25.33
C LEU A 58 27.32 1.19 -24.40
N THR A 59 26.06 0.89 -24.77
CA THR A 59 24.88 1.24 -23.96
C THR A 59 24.27 0.02 -23.28
N LEU A 60 23.96 -1.04 -24.02
CA LEU A 60 23.31 -2.24 -23.50
C LEU A 60 24.26 -3.18 -22.77
N ILE A 61 25.52 -3.32 -23.17
CA ILE A 61 26.45 -4.21 -22.46
C ILE A 61 26.76 -3.69 -21.05
N PRO A 62 27.01 -2.38 -20.80
CA PRO A 62 27.07 -1.88 -19.43
C PRO A 62 25.75 -2.10 -18.70
N ILE A 63 24.60 -1.84 -19.31
CA ILE A 63 23.28 -2.07 -18.68
C ILE A 63 23.05 -3.57 -18.34
N LEU A 64 23.53 -4.50 -19.16
CA LEU A 64 23.33 -5.94 -19.01
C LEU A 64 24.41 -6.61 -18.13
N LEU A 65 25.67 -6.21 -18.25
CA LEU A 65 26.78 -6.69 -17.40
C LEU A 65 26.71 -6.08 -16.00
N LEU A 66 26.26 -4.83 -15.88
CA LEU A 66 25.88 -4.27 -14.59
C LEU A 66 24.53 -4.84 -14.13
N GLY A 67 23.60 -5.21 -15.01
CA GLY A 67 22.22 -5.59 -14.65
C GLY A 67 22.02 -6.70 -13.61
N ARG A 68 23.00 -7.59 -13.37
CA ARG A 68 22.91 -8.61 -12.29
C ARG A 68 23.56 -8.23 -10.96
N SER A 69 24.61 -7.41 -10.96
CA SER A 69 25.24 -6.86 -9.74
C SER A 69 24.77 -5.44 -9.42
N ALA A 70 24.08 -4.81 -10.34
CA ALA A 70 23.64 -3.43 -10.31
C ALA A 70 22.11 -3.29 -10.27
N SER A 71 21.35 -4.39 -10.18
CA SER A 71 19.97 -4.28 -9.69
C SER A 71 19.91 -3.60 -8.30
N ALA A 72 20.96 -3.75 -7.49
CA ALA A 72 21.16 -2.96 -6.26
C ALA A 72 22.11 -1.76 -6.45
N GLY A 73 23.21 -1.93 -7.20
CA GLY A 73 24.24 -0.89 -7.37
C GLY A 73 23.90 0.25 -8.35
N PHE A 74 23.05 0.03 -9.36
CA PHE A 74 22.72 1.02 -10.40
C PHE A 74 21.71 2.07 -9.92
N PRO A 75 20.65 1.73 -9.17
CA PRO A 75 19.88 2.71 -8.42
C PRO A 75 20.81 3.47 -7.47
N TYR A 76 21.58 2.76 -6.64
CA TYR A 76 22.49 3.38 -5.66
C TYR A 76 23.50 4.36 -6.30
N PHE A 77 24.06 4.03 -7.46
CA PHE A 77 25.00 4.90 -8.18
C PHE A 77 24.30 6.13 -8.80
N ARG A 78 23.12 5.94 -9.40
CA ARG A 78 22.26 7.04 -9.88
C ARG A 78 21.80 7.96 -8.75
N LEU A 79 21.62 7.40 -7.56
CA LEU A 79 21.19 8.08 -6.36
C LEU A 79 22.34 8.87 -5.72
N LYS A 80 23.54 8.30 -5.55
CA LYS A 80 24.63 8.97 -4.83
C LYS A 80 25.43 9.99 -5.65
N ASN A 81 25.47 9.87 -6.98
CA ASN A 81 26.21 10.81 -7.84
C ASN A 81 25.37 11.24 -9.06
N PRO A 82 24.18 11.83 -8.87
CA PRO A 82 23.29 12.19 -9.97
C PRO A 82 23.94 13.20 -10.92
N GLU A 83 24.83 14.07 -10.44
CA GLU A 83 25.55 15.06 -11.25
C GLU A 83 26.40 14.42 -12.34
N MET A 84 26.98 13.24 -12.08
CA MET A 84 27.77 12.52 -13.08
C MET A 84 26.87 11.91 -14.17
N VAL A 85 25.67 11.47 -13.82
CA VAL A 85 24.71 10.96 -14.79
C VAL A 85 24.05 12.11 -15.57
N ASN A 86 23.70 13.18 -14.88
CA ASN A 86 23.11 14.38 -15.46
C ASN A 86 24.10 15.09 -16.40
N SER A 87 25.41 15.03 -16.14
CA SER A 87 26.42 15.58 -17.06
C SER A 87 26.57 14.75 -18.33
N LEU A 88 26.47 13.42 -18.22
CA LEU A 88 26.52 12.50 -19.36
C LEU A 88 25.21 12.48 -20.17
N LEU A 89 24.07 12.67 -19.50
CA LEU A 89 22.72 12.61 -20.06
C LEU A 89 21.90 13.82 -19.57
N PRO A 90 22.15 15.04 -20.09
CA PRO A 90 21.55 16.28 -19.58
C PRO A 90 20.02 16.37 -19.72
N PHE A 91 19.44 15.49 -20.52
CA PHE A 91 18.00 15.34 -20.66
C PHE A 91 17.38 14.46 -19.55
N LEU A 92 18.18 13.68 -18.82
CA LEU A 92 17.78 12.98 -17.61
C LEU A 92 18.26 13.79 -16.41
N LYS A 93 17.32 14.38 -15.66
CA LYS A 93 17.61 15.05 -14.39
C LYS A 93 17.31 14.08 -13.25
N PHE A 94 18.31 13.35 -12.81
CA PHE A 94 18.25 12.57 -11.58
C PHE A 94 18.40 13.49 -10.37
N ARG A 95 17.67 13.16 -9.29
CA ARG A 95 17.76 13.82 -7.99
C ARG A 95 18.73 13.05 -7.08
N PRO A 96 19.53 13.75 -6.24
CA PRO A 96 20.46 13.10 -5.31
C PRO A 96 19.73 12.28 -4.25
N SER A 97 20.37 11.23 -3.77
CA SER A 97 19.96 10.45 -2.59
C SER A 97 19.83 11.37 -1.38
N MET A 98 18.88 11.06 -0.51
CA MET A 98 18.73 11.75 0.76
C MET A 98 19.31 10.93 1.90
N GLY A 99 19.98 11.62 2.82
CA GLY A 99 20.41 11.08 4.10
C GLY A 99 19.23 10.69 5.00
N GLU A 100 19.52 10.00 6.11
CA GLU A 100 18.47 9.58 7.04
C GLU A 100 17.78 10.74 7.76
N SER A 101 18.53 11.82 8.00
CA SER A 101 18.05 13.01 8.70
C SER A 101 17.42 14.04 7.77
N ASP A 102 17.55 13.87 6.45
CA ASP A 102 17.04 14.84 5.49
C ASP A 102 15.50 14.85 5.54
N ALA A 103 14.95 16.05 5.68
CA ALA A 103 13.51 16.26 5.78
C ALA A 103 12.81 15.87 4.47
N ARG A 104 11.67 15.20 4.56
CA ARG A 104 10.85 14.82 3.39
C ARG A 104 9.57 15.62 3.36
N GLN A 105 8.96 15.73 2.18
CA GLN A 105 7.76 16.54 2.06
C GLN A 105 6.62 15.91 2.88
N VAL A 106 6.35 14.61 2.69
CA VAL A 106 5.13 14.00 3.24
C VAL A 106 5.34 12.64 3.89
N LEU A 107 4.71 12.46 5.06
CA LEU A 107 4.38 11.15 5.60
C LEU A 107 2.87 10.98 5.58
N ILE A 108 2.38 9.90 4.96
CA ILE A 108 0.96 9.55 5.00
C ILE A 108 0.80 8.30 5.86
N VAL A 109 0.10 8.43 6.99
CA VAL A 109 -0.23 7.30 7.88
C VAL A 109 -1.66 6.84 7.65
N GLY A 110 -1.87 5.53 7.65
CA GLY A 110 -3.19 4.91 7.47
C GLY A 110 -3.13 3.44 7.85
N THR A 111 -4.26 2.81 8.18
CA THR A 111 -4.28 1.42 8.66
C THR A 111 -3.74 0.41 7.63
N MET A 112 -3.31 -0.75 8.13
CA MET A 112 -3.17 -1.93 7.28
C MET A 112 -4.47 -2.18 6.50
N SER A 113 -4.37 -2.49 5.22
CA SER A 113 -5.53 -2.66 4.33
C SER A 113 -6.43 -1.42 4.16
N GLY A 114 -5.97 -0.25 4.62
CA GLY A 114 -6.61 1.06 4.42
C GLY A 114 -6.42 1.67 3.03
N GLY A 115 -5.70 1.00 2.13
CA GLY A 115 -5.44 1.47 0.76
C GLY A 115 -4.14 2.25 0.58
N THR A 116 -3.23 2.19 1.55
CA THR A 116 -1.90 2.84 1.54
C THR A 116 -1.13 2.61 0.24
N ARG A 117 -1.09 1.36 -0.26
CA ARG A 117 -0.42 1.03 -1.54
C ARG A 117 -1.03 1.76 -2.74
N GLN A 118 -2.35 1.95 -2.74
CA GLN A 118 -3.01 2.68 -3.82
C GLN A 118 -2.60 4.15 -3.81
N VAL A 119 -2.54 4.78 -2.64
CA VAL A 119 -2.13 6.18 -2.52
C VAL A 119 -0.68 6.37 -2.99
N ALA A 120 0.25 5.51 -2.54
CA ALA A 120 1.64 5.58 -2.99
C ALA A 120 1.77 5.41 -4.52
N SER A 121 1.14 4.37 -5.08
CA SER A 121 1.13 4.11 -6.53
C SER A 121 0.49 5.25 -7.31
N ASP A 122 -0.64 5.82 -6.85
CA ASP A 122 -1.30 6.93 -7.53
C ASP A 122 -0.45 8.22 -7.48
N LEU A 123 0.18 8.55 -6.35
CA LEU A 123 1.08 9.70 -6.24
C LEU A 123 2.29 9.54 -7.18
N SER A 124 2.87 8.35 -7.22
CA SER A 124 4.02 8.08 -8.08
C SER A 124 3.67 8.05 -9.56
N GLU A 125 2.68 7.25 -9.96
CA GLU A 125 2.34 7.03 -11.36
C GLU A 125 1.65 8.23 -12.02
N LYS A 126 0.81 8.98 -11.27
CA LYS A 126 0.03 10.08 -11.85
C LYS A 126 0.70 11.44 -11.73
N LEU A 127 1.54 11.64 -10.72
CA LEU A 127 2.20 12.93 -10.48
C LEU A 127 3.73 12.87 -10.66
N GLY A 128 4.32 11.67 -10.78
CA GLY A 128 5.76 11.50 -10.87
C GLY A 128 6.49 11.70 -9.53
N LEU A 129 5.76 11.62 -8.41
CA LEU A 129 6.34 11.77 -7.08
C LEU A 129 7.10 10.52 -6.65
N GLU A 130 8.20 10.73 -5.93
CA GLU A 130 8.99 9.68 -5.30
C GLU A 130 8.48 9.43 -3.88
N VAL A 131 7.27 8.89 -3.83
CA VAL A 131 6.60 8.42 -2.63
C VAL A 131 6.33 6.93 -2.82
N ASP A 132 6.67 6.10 -1.83
CA ASP A 132 6.45 4.65 -1.90
C ASP A 132 5.74 4.12 -0.65
N HIS A 133 5.29 2.87 -0.75
CA HIS A 133 4.51 2.16 0.24
C HIS A 133 5.40 1.39 1.20
N GLU A 134 5.28 1.67 2.50
CA GLU A 134 6.03 0.98 3.56
C GLU A 134 7.56 1.09 3.41
N LEU A 135 8.02 2.23 2.87
CA LEU A 135 9.42 2.48 2.54
C LEU A 135 9.80 3.93 2.86
N SER A 136 10.86 4.09 3.65
CA SER A 136 11.43 5.34 4.11
C SER A 136 12.96 5.38 4.01
N ASP A 137 13.66 4.39 3.45
CA ASP A 137 15.09 4.53 3.13
C ASP A 137 15.29 5.26 1.79
N ALA A 138 15.66 6.55 1.82
CA ALA A 138 15.92 7.35 0.63
C ALA A 138 17.38 7.30 0.13
N GLN A 139 18.25 6.54 0.80
CA GLN A 139 19.61 6.30 0.33
C GLN A 139 19.65 5.20 -0.72
N THR A 140 18.78 4.20 -0.57
CA THR A 140 18.73 3.02 -1.45
C THR A 140 17.54 3.06 -2.41
N TYR A 141 16.46 3.77 -2.04
CA TYR A 141 15.21 3.79 -2.81
C TYR A 141 14.75 5.20 -3.18
N PHE A 142 13.84 5.26 -4.17
CA PHE A 142 13.23 6.47 -4.70
C PHE A 142 12.05 6.94 -3.83
N VAL A 143 12.34 7.31 -2.58
CA VAL A 143 11.36 7.78 -1.56
C VAL A 143 11.70 9.16 -1.01
N ARG A 144 12.20 10.03 -1.89
CA ARG A 144 12.66 11.39 -1.54
C ARG A 144 11.53 12.34 -1.16
N ASP A 145 10.39 12.20 -1.81
CA ASP A 145 9.27 13.08 -1.57
C ASP A 145 8.48 12.64 -0.32
N GLY A 146 8.50 11.36 0.03
CA GLY A 146 7.78 10.89 1.20
C GLY A 146 7.54 9.39 1.28
N SER A 147 6.68 9.02 2.21
CA SER A 147 6.28 7.63 2.44
C SER A 147 4.79 7.52 2.76
N VAL A 148 4.15 6.42 2.34
CA VAL A 148 2.81 6.02 2.79
C VAL A 148 2.94 4.74 3.61
N TRP A 149 2.69 4.82 4.92
CA TRP A 149 3.01 3.71 5.82
C TRP A 149 2.11 3.64 7.05
N TRP A 150 1.55 2.46 7.28
CA TRP A 150 0.79 2.18 8.49
C TRP A 150 1.65 2.14 9.76
N PHE A 151 2.91 1.70 9.68
CA PHE A 151 3.74 1.48 10.87
C PHE A 151 4.26 2.77 11.47
N HIS A 152 4.49 3.82 10.65
CA HIS A 152 4.89 5.12 11.17
C HIS A 152 3.87 5.76 12.13
N ALA A 153 2.65 5.21 12.26
CA ALA A 153 1.72 5.62 13.32
C ALA A 153 2.27 5.45 14.74
N ILE A 154 3.24 4.55 14.98
CA ILE A 154 3.88 4.41 16.30
C ILE A 154 4.49 5.74 16.80
N ARG A 155 4.87 6.64 15.87
CA ARG A 155 5.42 7.96 16.18
C ARG A 155 4.47 8.84 16.98
N TYR A 156 3.17 8.59 16.85
CA TYR A 156 2.10 9.37 17.47
C TYR A 156 1.40 8.62 18.60
N LEU A 157 1.87 7.42 18.95
CA LEU A 157 1.39 6.68 20.11
C LEU A 157 2.18 7.05 21.36
N PRO A 158 1.59 6.96 22.56
CA PRO A 158 2.34 7.00 23.80
C PRO A 158 3.46 5.97 23.79
N LYS A 159 4.68 6.38 24.14
CA LYS A 159 5.83 5.49 24.21
C LYS A 159 5.65 4.47 25.33
N PRO A 160 5.67 3.16 25.03
CA PRO A 160 5.52 2.14 26.06
C PRO A 160 6.84 1.98 26.85
N PRO A 161 6.80 1.34 28.02
CA PRO A 161 8.00 1.00 28.76
C PRO A 161 8.98 0.17 27.93
N ALA A 162 10.30 0.34 28.16
CA ALA A 162 11.33 -0.40 27.42
C ALA A 162 11.14 -1.93 27.45
N LYS A 163 10.64 -2.49 28.56
CA LYS A 163 10.30 -3.92 28.65
C LYS A 163 9.25 -4.37 27.64
N THR A 164 8.28 -3.50 27.31
CA THR A 164 7.24 -3.78 26.32
C THR A 164 7.82 -3.75 24.91
N ILE A 165 8.72 -2.80 24.64
CA ILE A 165 9.47 -2.74 23.37
C ILE A 165 10.33 -4.00 23.21
N ALA A 166 11.08 -4.38 24.24
CA ALA A 166 11.91 -5.59 24.23
C ALA A 166 11.06 -6.85 23.98
N ALA A 167 9.91 -6.97 24.64
CA ALA A 167 8.98 -8.09 24.41
C ALA A 167 8.44 -8.12 22.98
N PHE A 168 8.14 -6.95 22.39
CA PHE A 168 7.73 -6.84 20.99
C PHE A 168 8.84 -7.26 20.01
N CYS A 169 10.10 -6.98 20.35
CA CYS A 169 11.26 -7.32 19.53
C CYS A 169 11.78 -8.75 19.74
N ALA A 170 11.35 -9.45 20.80
CA ALA A 170 11.89 -10.75 21.19
C ALA A 170 11.63 -11.86 20.16
N ASP A 171 10.51 -11.79 19.42
CA ASP A 171 10.18 -12.77 18.40
C ASP A 171 10.51 -12.27 17.00
N ALA A 172 11.74 -12.56 16.57
CA ALA A 172 12.23 -12.14 15.29
C ALA A 172 11.67 -12.95 14.11
N THR A 173 10.86 -14.00 14.30
CA THR A 173 10.26 -14.73 13.17
C THR A 173 9.06 -14.00 12.54
N PHE A 174 8.67 -12.90 13.17
CA PHE A 174 7.41 -12.21 12.99
C PHE A 174 7.37 -11.23 11.81
N ASN A 175 7.15 -11.71 10.59
CA ASN A 175 7.02 -10.83 9.42
C ASN A 175 5.80 -9.88 9.55
N ILE A 176 6.03 -8.68 10.08
CA ILE A 176 5.07 -7.56 10.15
C ILE A 176 4.84 -6.88 8.81
N GLY A 177 5.51 -7.32 7.75
CA GLY A 177 5.36 -6.74 6.42
C GLY A 177 6.25 -5.52 6.17
N PHE A 178 7.26 -5.26 7.00
CA PHE A 178 8.28 -4.26 6.67
C PHE A 178 9.67 -4.65 7.19
N HIS A 179 10.70 -4.53 6.34
CA HIS A 179 12.10 -4.82 6.68
C HIS A 179 12.78 -3.59 7.33
N PRO A 180 13.65 -3.72 8.35
CA PRO A 180 14.38 -2.59 8.94
C PRO A 180 15.10 -1.70 7.92
N LYS A 181 15.68 -2.32 6.89
CA LYS A 181 16.29 -1.63 5.73
C LYS A 181 15.34 -0.68 5.01
N PHE A 182 14.04 -0.96 5.01
CA PHE A 182 13.05 -0.05 4.43
C PHE A 182 12.72 1.11 5.37
N TYR A 183 13.06 1.02 6.65
CA TYR A 183 12.80 2.08 7.64
C TYR A 183 13.91 3.13 7.63
N ARG A 184 15.17 2.68 7.62
CA ARG A 184 16.37 3.53 7.60
C ARG A 184 17.55 2.79 6.97
N SER A 185 18.63 3.49 6.66
CA SER A 185 19.88 2.88 6.22
C SER A 185 20.58 2.15 7.37
N GLY A 186 20.29 0.86 7.50
CA GLY A 186 20.80 0.03 8.61
C GLY A 186 22.01 -0.85 8.26
N ILE A 187 22.40 -1.66 9.24
CA ILE A 187 23.46 -2.69 9.17
C ILE A 187 22.97 -3.90 8.35
N CYS A 188 21.71 -3.87 7.95
CA CYS A 188 20.98 -4.97 7.34
C CYS A 188 20.81 -4.83 5.82
N PRO A 189 21.68 -5.47 5.01
CA PRO A 189 21.51 -5.53 3.56
C PRO A 189 20.30 -6.41 3.15
N GLU A 190 19.84 -6.25 1.90
CA GLU A 190 18.62 -6.89 1.37
C GLU A 190 18.67 -8.42 1.34
N ASP A 191 19.87 -9.00 1.30
CA ASP A 191 20.11 -10.44 1.21
C ASP A 191 20.03 -11.15 2.56
N ILE A 192 20.01 -10.40 3.66
CA ILE A 192 19.82 -10.96 5.00
C ILE A 192 18.34 -11.23 5.26
N ALA A 193 18.06 -12.39 5.84
CA ALA A 193 16.71 -12.75 6.21
C ALA A 193 16.12 -11.71 7.16
N TRP A 194 14.89 -11.28 6.84
CA TRP A 194 14.12 -10.29 7.61
C TRP A 194 14.21 -10.48 9.12
N SER A 195 14.06 -11.73 9.57
CA SER A 195 14.07 -12.08 10.98
C SER A 195 15.38 -11.75 11.67
N GLN A 196 16.50 -12.02 11.02
CA GLN A 196 17.82 -11.72 11.58
C GLN A 196 18.02 -10.21 11.71
N CYS A 197 17.47 -9.43 10.78
CA CYS A 197 17.54 -7.99 10.82
C CYS A 197 16.65 -7.38 11.88
N TRP A 198 15.42 -7.87 11.99
CA TRP A 198 14.50 -7.45 13.03
C TRP A 198 15.07 -7.71 14.43
N ALA A 199 15.65 -8.89 14.65
CA ALA A 199 16.31 -9.22 15.92
C ALA A 199 17.39 -8.20 16.34
N LYS A 200 18.10 -7.64 15.36
CA LYS A 200 19.21 -6.71 15.59
C LYS A 200 18.76 -5.27 15.75
N GLU A 201 17.83 -4.81 14.90
CA GLU A 201 17.51 -3.38 14.80
C GLU A 201 16.17 -2.99 15.44
N CYS A 202 15.29 -3.94 15.75
CA CYS A 202 13.94 -3.65 16.25
C CYS A 202 13.96 -2.75 17.47
N PHE A 203 14.74 -3.10 18.50
CA PHE A 203 14.70 -2.38 19.77
C PHE A 203 15.11 -0.91 19.59
N ASP A 204 16.16 -0.68 18.80
CA ASP A 204 16.66 0.66 18.53
C ASP A 204 15.68 1.48 17.70
N ILE A 205 15.09 0.89 16.64
CA ILE A 205 14.09 1.55 15.81
C ILE A 205 12.90 1.97 16.68
N LEU A 206 12.34 1.05 17.47
CA LEU A 206 11.16 1.34 18.28
C LEU A 206 11.45 2.25 19.46
N SER A 207 12.63 2.14 20.06
CA SER A 207 13.02 3.04 21.16
C SER A 207 13.19 4.48 20.68
N ASN A 208 13.59 4.69 19.43
CA ASN A 208 13.78 6.03 18.87
C ASN A 208 12.49 6.61 18.26
N ASP A 209 11.71 5.79 17.56
CA ASP A 209 10.56 6.29 16.80
C ASP A 209 9.24 6.20 17.55
N TRP A 210 9.08 5.33 18.54
CA TRP A 210 7.79 5.21 19.23
C TRP A 210 7.54 6.44 20.11
N GLY A 211 6.47 7.18 19.81
CA GLY A 211 6.10 8.40 20.51
C GLY A 211 7.02 9.59 20.26
N CYS A 212 7.90 9.53 19.26
CA CYS A 212 8.86 10.60 18.97
C CYS A 212 8.20 11.93 18.54
N ALA A 213 6.93 11.92 18.10
CA ALA A 213 6.27 13.13 17.64
C ALA A 213 6.05 14.12 18.79
N ALA A 214 5.70 13.61 19.97
CA ALA A 214 5.50 14.43 21.17
C ALA A 214 6.80 15.11 21.65
N SER A 215 7.96 14.50 21.38
CA SER A 215 9.28 15.06 21.69
C SER A 215 9.93 15.81 20.53
N ASN A 216 9.29 15.84 19.35
CA ASN A 216 9.86 16.37 18.11
C ASN A 216 11.23 15.76 17.75
N THR A 217 11.43 14.47 18.01
CA THR A 217 12.71 13.76 17.78
C THR A 217 12.65 12.73 16.64
N CYS A 218 11.55 12.69 15.88
CA CYS A 218 11.37 11.69 14.82
C CYS A 218 12.37 11.88 13.67
N GLN A 219 12.94 10.77 13.18
CA GLN A 219 13.81 10.76 12.00
C GLN A 219 13.36 9.72 10.96
N PRO A 220 13.29 10.03 9.66
CA PRO A 220 13.43 11.37 9.08
C PRO A 220 12.30 12.30 9.53
N HIS A 221 12.57 13.60 9.49
CA HIS A 221 11.54 14.62 9.63
C HIS A 221 10.67 14.66 8.37
N PHE A 222 9.38 14.94 8.55
CA PHE A 222 8.44 15.14 7.46
C PHE A 222 7.81 16.52 7.62
N ALA A 223 7.84 17.34 6.56
CA ALA A 223 7.26 18.69 6.59
C ALA A 223 5.74 18.68 6.73
N LYS A 224 5.08 17.67 6.16
CA LYS A 224 3.65 17.41 6.33
C LYS A 224 3.40 15.97 6.72
N VAL A 225 2.45 15.76 7.62
CA VAL A 225 1.94 14.47 8.06
C VAL A 225 0.44 14.42 7.77
N LEU A 226 0.03 13.44 6.97
CA LEU A 226 -1.36 13.26 6.58
C LEU A 226 -1.93 11.97 7.16
N HIS A 227 -3.15 12.03 7.66
CA HIS A 227 -3.93 10.86 8.05
C HIS A 227 -4.84 10.40 6.92
N GLN A 228 -4.47 9.30 6.27
CA GLN A 228 -5.32 8.61 5.32
C GLN A 228 -6.39 7.81 6.06
N VAL A 229 -7.65 8.06 5.72
CA VAL A 229 -8.77 7.27 6.22
C VAL A 229 -9.53 6.60 5.09
N ARG A 230 -9.99 5.40 5.35
CA ARG A 230 -10.88 4.60 4.51
C ARG A 230 -12.08 4.24 5.39
N ASN A 231 -13.26 4.02 4.81
CA ASN A 231 -14.44 3.61 5.57
C ASN A 231 -14.06 2.48 6.57
N PRO A 232 -14.18 2.71 7.89
CA PRO A 232 -13.74 1.78 8.92
C PRO A 232 -14.26 0.35 8.76
N ALA A 233 -15.54 0.18 8.41
CA ALA A 233 -16.10 -1.15 8.20
C ALA A 233 -15.45 -1.87 7.01
N PHE A 234 -15.14 -1.14 5.92
CA PHE A 234 -14.48 -1.73 4.75
C PHE A 234 -13.03 -2.12 5.05
N THR A 235 -12.39 -1.38 5.95
CA THR A 235 -11.06 -1.72 6.47
C THR A 235 -11.15 -3.01 7.29
N VAL A 236 -12.12 -3.14 8.21
CA VAL A 236 -12.33 -4.37 8.99
C VAL A 236 -12.58 -5.58 8.09
N GLU A 237 -13.49 -5.48 7.12
CA GLU A 237 -13.73 -6.54 6.12
C GLU A 237 -12.44 -6.95 5.39
N SER A 238 -11.59 -5.98 5.05
CA SER A 238 -10.33 -6.23 4.35
C SER A 238 -9.29 -6.89 5.23
N LEU A 239 -9.24 -6.55 6.52
CA LEU A 239 -8.35 -7.17 7.50
C LEU A 239 -8.79 -8.59 7.81
N VAL A 240 -10.09 -8.82 8.03
CA VAL A 240 -10.65 -10.16 8.21
C VAL A 240 -10.34 -11.04 7.00
N ALA A 241 -10.59 -10.55 5.78
CA ALA A 241 -10.28 -11.31 4.57
C ALA A 241 -8.77 -11.58 4.36
N LYS A 242 -7.89 -10.75 4.95
CA LYS A 242 -6.44 -10.89 4.82
C LYS A 242 -5.82 -11.81 5.88
N PHE A 243 -6.32 -11.71 7.11
CA PHE A 243 -5.65 -12.22 8.30
C PHE A 243 -6.49 -13.23 9.09
N CYS A 244 -7.75 -13.47 8.75
CA CYS A 244 -8.51 -14.55 9.35
C CYS A 244 -8.18 -15.89 8.67
N GLU A 245 -7.63 -16.83 9.43
CA GLU A 245 -7.29 -18.19 9.00
C GLU A 245 -8.32 -19.19 9.55
N GLY A 246 -8.47 -20.38 8.95
CA GLY A 246 -9.42 -21.41 9.43
C GLY A 246 -10.70 -21.59 8.60
N GLY A 247 -10.79 -20.96 7.42
CA GLY A 247 -11.79 -21.26 6.38
C GLY A 247 -13.20 -20.72 6.60
N THR A 248 -13.61 -20.42 7.85
CA THR A 248 -14.89 -19.78 8.18
C THR A 248 -14.70 -18.71 9.26
N LEU A 249 -15.63 -17.76 9.38
CA LEU A 249 -15.57 -16.75 10.44
C LEU A 249 -15.72 -17.35 11.85
N PRO A 250 -16.67 -18.28 12.13
CA PRO A 250 -16.87 -18.78 13.49
C PRO A 250 -15.72 -19.65 14.03
N ALA A 251 -15.07 -20.43 13.17
CA ALA A 251 -13.91 -21.24 13.55
C ALA A 251 -12.58 -20.53 13.27
N GLY A 252 -12.65 -19.30 12.75
CA GLY A 252 -11.50 -18.57 12.27
C GLY A 252 -10.70 -17.96 13.40
N LYS A 253 -9.39 -17.85 13.20
CA LYS A 253 -8.48 -17.16 14.12
C LYS A 253 -7.71 -16.09 13.38
N MET A 254 -7.45 -14.98 14.06
CA MET A 254 -6.52 -13.99 13.53
C MET A 254 -5.13 -14.60 13.44
N LYS A 255 -4.50 -14.45 12.28
CA LYS A 255 -3.14 -14.86 12.03
C LYS A 255 -2.23 -14.31 13.13
N ASP A 256 -1.35 -15.15 13.67
CA ASP A 256 -0.44 -14.77 14.75
C ASP A 256 0.36 -13.50 14.44
N THR A 257 0.70 -13.31 13.15
CA THR A 257 1.41 -12.12 12.67
C THR A 257 0.64 -10.81 12.91
N PHE A 258 -0.69 -10.85 12.91
CA PHE A 258 -1.52 -9.69 13.22
C PHE A 258 -1.74 -9.52 14.73
N VAL A 259 -1.92 -10.65 15.44
CA VAL A 259 -2.19 -10.68 16.88
C VAL A 259 -1.04 -10.09 17.68
N LYS A 260 0.20 -10.58 17.50
CA LYS A 260 1.34 -10.08 18.28
C LYS A 260 1.59 -8.60 18.00
N PHE A 261 1.32 -8.15 16.78
CA PHE A 261 1.50 -6.77 16.37
C PHE A 261 0.49 -5.86 17.08
N SER A 262 -0.78 -6.24 17.03
CA SER A 262 -1.87 -5.49 17.66
C SER A 262 -1.74 -5.49 19.18
N ASN A 263 -1.32 -6.60 19.79
CA ASN A 263 -0.95 -6.66 21.21
C ASN A 263 0.25 -5.77 21.54
N GLY A 264 1.24 -5.67 20.64
CA GLY A 264 2.36 -4.78 20.80
C GLY A 264 1.97 -3.31 20.88
N MET A 265 1.08 -2.87 19.98
CA MET A 265 0.65 -1.47 19.92
C MET A 265 -0.43 -1.12 20.94
N PHE A 266 -1.37 -2.03 21.19
CA PHE A 266 -2.61 -1.76 21.92
C PHE A 266 -2.94 -2.79 23.01
N GLY A 267 -1.98 -3.67 23.35
CA GLY A 267 -2.17 -4.75 24.33
C GLY A 267 -2.41 -4.30 25.77
N GLN A 268 -2.20 -3.02 26.07
CA GLN A 268 -2.55 -2.43 27.36
C GLN A 268 -4.08 -2.33 27.56
N LYS A 269 -4.85 -2.30 26.46
CA LYS A 269 -6.32 -2.17 26.48
C LYS A 269 -7.04 -3.43 26.04
N HIS A 270 -6.37 -4.28 25.26
CA HIS A 270 -6.99 -5.39 24.56
C HIS A 270 -6.11 -6.64 24.64
N ASN A 271 -6.74 -7.81 24.70
CA ASN A 271 -6.06 -9.08 24.47
C ASN A 271 -6.45 -9.62 23.09
N PHE A 272 -5.71 -9.25 22.05
CA PHE A 272 -6.02 -9.64 20.68
C PHE A 272 -5.93 -11.15 20.44
N SER A 273 -5.28 -11.90 21.34
CA SER A 273 -5.18 -13.37 21.26
C SER A 273 -6.49 -14.06 21.61
N GLU A 274 -7.37 -13.39 22.34
CA GLU A 274 -8.68 -13.91 22.78
C GLU A 274 -9.83 -13.46 21.88
N TYR A 275 -9.56 -12.55 20.95
CA TYR A 275 -10.57 -12.00 20.06
C TYR A 275 -10.82 -12.91 18.85
N SER A 276 -12.09 -12.98 18.46
CA SER A 276 -12.49 -13.47 17.13
C SER A 276 -11.86 -12.62 16.03
N CYS A 277 -11.94 -13.10 14.77
CA CYS A 277 -11.41 -12.34 13.64
C CYS A 277 -12.02 -10.93 13.50
N ILE A 278 -13.33 -10.81 13.73
CA ILE A 278 -14.04 -9.54 13.61
C ILE A 278 -13.69 -8.61 14.76
N GLU A 279 -13.63 -9.12 16.00
CA GLU A 279 -13.24 -8.33 17.17
C GLU A 279 -11.79 -7.83 17.05
N GLY A 280 -10.86 -8.71 16.68
CA GLY A 280 -9.45 -8.37 16.54
C GLY A 280 -9.21 -7.31 15.48
N ALA A 281 -9.82 -7.47 14.30
CA ALA A 281 -9.74 -6.46 13.24
C ALA A 281 -10.48 -5.16 13.62
N GLY A 282 -11.66 -5.27 14.23
CA GLY A 282 -12.48 -4.13 14.65
C GLY A 282 -11.80 -3.25 15.69
N HIS A 283 -11.33 -3.83 16.79
CA HIS A 283 -10.62 -3.10 17.83
C HIS A 283 -9.31 -2.49 17.32
N TYR A 284 -8.57 -3.17 16.45
CA TYR A 284 -7.38 -2.58 15.82
C TYR A 284 -7.71 -1.32 15.02
N VAL A 285 -8.76 -1.37 14.17
CA VAL A 285 -9.18 -0.21 13.37
C VAL A 285 -9.63 0.94 14.27
N VAL A 286 -10.40 0.65 15.32
CA VAL A 286 -10.86 1.65 16.30
C VAL A 286 -9.68 2.32 17.00
N GLU A 287 -8.79 1.54 17.62
CA GLU A 287 -7.66 2.08 18.37
C GLU A 287 -6.67 2.85 17.48
N TYR A 288 -6.38 2.33 16.29
CA TYR A 288 -5.47 3.00 15.36
C TYR A 288 -6.01 4.38 14.94
N HIS A 289 -7.27 4.46 14.50
CA HIS A 289 -7.82 5.73 14.05
C HIS A 289 -8.06 6.71 15.20
N ASN A 290 -8.51 6.25 16.37
CA ASN A 290 -8.64 7.11 17.54
C ASN A 290 -7.30 7.73 17.94
N ALA A 291 -6.21 6.96 17.87
CA ALA A 291 -4.88 7.50 18.13
C ALA A 291 -4.46 8.57 17.10
N MET A 292 -4.76 8.38 15.82
CA MET A 292 -4.44 9.37 14.78
C MET A 292 -5.35 10.62 14.87
N ILE A 293 -6.64 10.44 15.19
CA ILE A 293 -7.55 11.56 15.46
C ILE A 293 -7.02 12.40 16.62
N LYS A 294 -6.61 11.74 17.71
CA LYS A 294 -5.98 12.40 18.85
C LYS A 294 -4.68 13.11 18.45
N ALA A 295 -3.80 12.46 17.71
CA ALA A 295 -2.55 13.06 17.23
C ALA A 295 -2.78 14.32 16.38
N ARG A 296 -3.85 14.32 15.56
CA ARG A 296 -4.30 15.50 14.82
C ARG A 296 -4.79 16.61 15.75
N GLN A 297 -5.61 16.28 16.74
CA GLN A 297 -6.08 17.25 17.75
C GLN A 297 -4.91 17.85 18.55
N ASP A 298 -3.89 17.05 18.83
CA ASP A 298 -2.67 17.45 19.52
C ASP A 298 -1.68 18.21 18.59
N GLY A 299 -2.02 18.39 17.30
CA GLY A 299 -1.24 19.18 16.34
C GLY A 299 -0.09 18.46 15.63
N PHE A 300 0.03 17.13 15.77
CA PHE A 300 1.10 16.34 15.15
C PHE A 300 0.78 15.82 13.74
N ILE A 301 -0.47 15.93 13.31
CA ILE A 301 -0.94 15.56 11.96
C ILE A 301 -1.59 16.79 11.34
N ASP A 302 -1.08 17.23 10.19
CA ASP A 302 -1.51 18.47 9.53
C ASP A 302 -2.91 18.36 8.92
N ALA A 303 -3.25 17.22 8.32
CA ALA A 303 -4.54 17.03 7.68
C ALA A 303 -4.98 15.57 7.63
N MET A 304 -6.28 15.38 7.41
CA MET A 304 -6.91 14.07 7.21
C MET A 304 -7.63 14.07 5.86
N PHE A 305 -7.61 12.94 5.15
CA PHE A 305 -8.37 12.79 3.91
C PHE A 305 -9.03 11.41 3.78
N LYS A 306 -10.24 11.38 3.21
CA LYS A 306 -10.99 10.16 2.90
C LYS A 306 -10.56 9.61 1.54
N LEU A 307 -9.98 8.42 1.51
CA LEU A 307 -9.43 7.80 0.31
C LEU A 307 -10.44 7.79 -0.84
N GLU A 308 -11.69 7.41 -0.57
CA GLU A 308 -12.72 7.23 -1.58
C GLU A 308 -13.20 8.55 -2.23
N GLU A 309 -12.97 9.68 -1.56
CA GLU A 309 -13.46 11.00 -1.97
C GLU A 309 -12.33 11.93 -2.44
N THR A 310 -11.08 11.58 -2.15
CA THR A 310 -9.93 12.45 -2.38
C THR A 310 -9.20 12.05 -3.65
N SER A 311 -8.94 13.01 -4.53
CA SER A 311 -8.11 12.82 -5.73
C SER A 311 -6.62 12.84 -5.40
N THR A 312 -5.80 12.36 -6.33
CA THR A 312 -4.34 12.37 -6.16
C THR A 312 -3.82 13.82 -6.08
N CYS A 313 -4.37 14.74 -6.87
CA CYS A 313 -4.05 16.16 -6.81
C CYS A 313 -4.46 16.82 -5.48
N GLN A 314 -5.59 16.43 -4.89
CA GLN A 314 -5.98 16.92 -3.57
C GLN A 314 -5.01 16.44 -2.48
N VAL A 315 -4.55 15.18 -2.52
CA VAL A 315 -3.50 14.69 -1.60
C VAL A 315 -2.21 15.49 -1.79
N ALA A 316 -1.79 15.74 -3.03
CA ALA A 316 -0.58 16.52 -3.30
C ALA A 316 -0.68 17.96 -2.78
N LYS A 317 -1.87 18.58 -2.88
CA LYS A 317 -2.14 19.89 -2.28
C LYS A 317 -2.01 19.85 -0.76
N LEU A 318 -2.64 18.89 -0.09
CA LEU A 318 -2.55 18.74 1.38
C LEU A 318 -1.11 18.48 1.85
N ALA A 319 -0.33 17.76 1.04
CA ALA A 319 1.07 17.47 1.29
C ALA A 319 2.01 18.67 1.02
N GLY A 320 1.51 19.81 0.54
CA GLY A 320 2.35 20.99 0.26
C GLY A 320 3.15 20.90 -1.04
N PHE A 321 2.87 19.92 -1.92
CA PHE A 321 3.56 19.81 -3.20
C PHE A 321 3.10 20.81 -4.25
N MET A 322 2.01 21.54 -4.01
CA MET A 322 1.44 22.48 -4.98
C MET A 322 1.65 23.94 -4.60
N ASP A 323 2.39 24.22 -3.54
CA ASP A 323 2.69 25.58 -3.09
C ASP A 323 4.21 25.79 -3.08
N GLU A 324 4.66 26.93 -3.59
CA GLU A 324 6.07 27.29 -3.60
C GLU A 324 6.60 27.50 -2.17
N SER A 325 5.77 28.01 -1.25
CA SER A 325 6.20 28.24 0.13
C SER A 325 6.35 26.97 0.96
N ASP A 326 5.59 25.92 0.61
CA ASP A 326 5.51 24.68 1.39
C ASP A 326 6.34 23.54 0.79
N CYS A 327 6.77 23.66 -0.47
CA CYS A 327 7.52 22.62 -1.16
C CYS A 327 9.00 22.64 -0.75
N LEU A 328 9.46 21.60 -0.05
CA LEU A 328 10.85 21.44 0.36
C LEU A 328 11.83 21.37 -0.80
N TYR A 329 11.39 20.85 -1.96
CA TYR A 329 12.26 20.56 -3.10
C TYR A 329 11.72 21.17 -4.40
N PRO A 330 12.04 22.45 -4.68
CA PRO A 330 11.76 23.07 -5.97
C PRO A 330 12.50 22.34 -7.11
N PRO A 331 11.95 22.33 -8.35
CA PRO A 331 10.73 23.00 -8.80
C PRO A 331 9.51 22.06 -8.87
N ASN A 332 9.43 21.02 -8.02
CA ASN A 332 8.39 19.99 -8.12
C ASN A 332 6.97 20.59 -8.14
N TYR A 333 6.76 21.72 -7.44
CA TYR A 333 5.47 22.40 -7.41
C TYR A 333 4.95 22.85 -8.77
N VAL A 334 5.81 23.34 -9.67
CA VAL A 334 5.39 23.82 -11.01
C VAL A 334 4.86 22.67 -11.85
N GLN A 335 5.54 21.52 -11.82
CA GLN A 335 5.12 20.34 -12.57
C GLN A 335 3.78 19.81 -12.05
N ILE A 336 3.65 19.67 -10.73
CA ILE A 336 2.46 19.10 -10.10
C ILE A 336 1.28 20.05 -10.28
N GLN A 337 1.48 21.37 -10.10
CA GLN A 337 0.47 22.38 -10.43
C GLN A 337 0.01 22.25 -11.89
N ARG A 338 0.93 22.12 -12.85
CA ARG A 338 0.54 21.97 -14.26
C ARG A 338 -0.32 20.72 -14.50
N ILE A 339 0.05 19.58 -13.91
CA ILE A 339 -0.73 18.34 -14.03
C ILE A 339 -2.13 18.52 -13.43
N CYS A 340 -2.20 19.13 -12.24
CA CYS A 340 -3.43 19.29 -11.47
C CYS A 340 -4.34 20.43 -11.97
N SER A 341 -3.80 21.41 -12.70
CA SER A 341 -4.59 22.49 -13.30
C SER A 341 -5.40 22.06 -14.54
N VAL A 342 -5.19 20.85 -15.06
CA VAL A 342 -5.98 20.28 -16.17
C VAL A 342 -7.16 19.48 -15.59
N PRO A 343 -8.41 19.98 -15.62
CA PRO A 343 -9.54 19.35 -14.93
C PRO A 343 -9.80 17.90 -15.35
N GLU A 344 -9.55 17.57 -16.61
CA GLU A 344 -9.76 16.24 -17.20
C GLU A 344 -8.65 15.24 -16.83
N ASN A 345 -7.59 15.69 -16.15
CA ASN A 345 -6.51 14.80 -15.76
C ASN A 345 -7.01 13.72 -14.78
N VAL A 346 -6.59 12.47 -15.00
CA VAL A 346 -6.95 11.35 -14.11
C VAL A 346 -6.53 11.56 -12.65
N ALA A 347 -5.50 12.38 -12.40
CA ALA A 347 -5.06 12.77 -11.07
C ALA A 347 -6.09 13.62 -10.30
N ASN A 348 -6.99 14.31 -11.01
CA ASN A 348 -8.10 15.09 -10.45
C ASN A 348 -9.34 14.25 -10.17
N THR A 349 -9.42 13.01 -10.68
CA THR A 349 -10.49 12.09 -10.30
C THR A 349 -10.23 11.58 -8.89
N PRO A 350 -11.25 11.51 -8.00
CA PRO A 350 -11.12 10.83 -6.72
C PRO A 350 -10.45 9.48 -6.90
N MET A 351 -9.63 9.08 -5.93
CA MET A 351 -9.03 7.75 -5.85
C MET A 351 -10.17 6.77 -5.58
N LYS A 352 -11.00 6.53 -6.60
CA LYS A 352 -12.00 5.49 -6.63
C LYS A 352 -11.22 4.26 -6.19
N ALA A 353 -11.70 3.57 -5.19
CA ALA A 353 -11.28 2.20 -4.92
C ALA A 353 -11.73 1.36 -6.12
N LYS A 354 -11.12 1.59 -7.30
CA LYS A 354 -11.53 1.07 -8.60
C LYS A 354 -11.46 -0.45 -8.43
N ARG A 355 -12.62 -1.06 -8.22
CA ARG A 355 -12.81 -2.49 -7.93
C ARG A 355 -12.39 -2.87 -6.50
N TYR A 356 -13.28 -2.56 -5.56
CA TYR A 356 -13.53 -3.22 -4.28
C TYR A 356 -12.42 -4.15 -3.80
N HIS A 357 -11.65 -3.66 -2.83
CA HIS A 357 -10.82 -4.48 -1.96
C HIS A 357 -9.93 -5.47 -2.72
N LYS A 358 -8.79 -5.04 -3.30
CA LYS A 358 -7.83 -5.99 -3.92
C LYS A 358 -7.56 -7.24 -3.06
N VAL A 359 -7.67 -7.09 -1.74
CA VAL A 359 -7.58 -8.15 -0.74
C VAL A 359 -8.90 -8.91 -0.55
N ASN A 360 -10.01 -8.24 -0.17
CA ASN A 360 -11.29 -8.91 0.11
C ASN A 360 -11.96 -9.47 -1.16
N LYS A 361 -11.88 -8.79 -2.32
CA LYS A 361 -12.50 -9.19 -3.60
C LYS A 361 -13.96 -9.65 -3.48
N GLY A 362 -14.70 -9.07 -2.52
CA GLY A 362 -16.08 -9.45 -2.21
C GLY A 362 -16.26 -10.79 -1.51
N LYS A 363 -15.22 -11.34 -0.84
CA LYS A 363 -15.29 -12.61 -0.10
C LYS A 363 -16.01 -12.47 1.25
N ILE A 364 -15.83 -11.34 1.91
CA ILE A 364 -16.36 -11.03 3.24
C ILE A 364 -17.25 -9.80 3.12
N TRP A 365 -18.46 -9.88 3.66
CA TRP A 365 -19.39 -8.77 3.81
C TRP A 365 -19.91 -8.83 5.24
N LEU A 366 -19.71 -7.76 6.00
CA LEU A 366 -20.11 -7.72 7.41
C LEU A 366 -21.26 -6.74 7.60
N ASN A 367 -22.36 -7.26 8.13
CA ASN A 367 -23.48 -6.47 8.64
C ASN A 367 -23.18 -5.97 10.06
N TRP A 368 -23.94 -4.98 10.52
CA TRP A 368 -23.83 -4.50 11.91
C TRP A 368 -24.03 -5.61 12.95
N SER A 369 -24.90 -6.59 12.66
CA SER A 369 -25.11 -7.75 13.54
C SER A 369 -23.89 -8.66 13.66
N ASP A 370 -22.96 -8.63 12.70
CA ASP A 370 -21.77 -9.48 12.73
C ASP A 370 -20.71 -9.00 13.72
N TYR A 371 -20.81 -7.72 14.14
CA TYR A 371 -19.95 -7.13 15.17
C TYR A 371 -20.53 -7.27 16.59
N GLU A 372 -21.70 -7.90 16.74
CA GLU A 372 -22.31 -8.13 18.06
C GLU A 372 -21.65 -9.31 18.77
N GLY A 373 -21.63 -9.26 20.10
CA GLY A 373 -21.06 -10.33 20.91
C GLY A 373 -21.73 -11.69 20.68
N SER A 374 -21.00 -12.78 20.95
CA SER A 374 -21.34 -14.19 20.69
C SER A 374 -21.44 -14.59 19.20
N LYS A 375 -21.27 -13.66 18.26
CA LYS A 375 -21.26 -13.96 16.82
C LYS A 375 -19.86 -14.34 16.36
N HIS A 376 -19.77 -15.25 15.40
CA HIS A 376 -18.53 -15.56 14.69
C HIS A 376 -17.32 -15.87 15.60
N GLY A 377 -17.56 -16.63 16.67
CA GLY A 377 -16.50 -16.99 17.63
C GLY A 377 -16.14 -15.90 18.63
N SER A 378 -16.92 -14.82 18.69
CA SER A 378 -16.79 -13.75 19.68
C SER A 378 -16.84 -14.29 21.11
N THR A 379 -15.93 -13.79 21.95
CA THR A 379 -15.87 -14.09 23.38
C THR A 379 -16.78 -13.19 24.22
N LEU A 380 -17.31 -12.12 23.62
CA LEU A 380 -18.22 -11.20 24.28
C LEU A 380 -19.61 -11.82 24.50
N PRO A 381 -20.33 -11.40 25.56
CA PRO A 381 -21.68 -11.89 25.82
C PRO A 381 -22.65 -11.65 24.66
N LYS A 382 -23.65 -12.52 24.53
CA LYS A 382 -24.70 -12.37 23.52
C LYS A 382 -25.40 -11.01 23.66
N GLY A 383 -25.45 -10.26 22.57
CA GLY A 383 -26.08 -8.94 22.53
C GLY A 383 -25.18 -7.79 22.98
N ASP A 384 -23.89 -8.05 23.27
CA ASP A 384 -22.91 -6.98 23.41
C ASP A 384 -22.81 -6.17 22.10
N LYS A 385 -22.93 -4.85 22.20
CA LYS A 385 -22.88 -3.91 21.06
C LYS A 385 -21.74 -2.90 21.19
N THR A 386 -20.77 -3.15 22.05
CA THR A 386 -19.67 -2.23 22.34
C THR A 386 -18.86 -1.96 21.08
N LEU A 387 -18.47 -3.01 20.36
CA LEU A 387 -17.73 -2.86 19.10
C LEU A 387 -18.56 -2.18 18.01
N VAL A 388 -19.85 -2.52 17.90
CA VAL A 388 -20.79 -1.84 16.97
C VAL A 388 -20.79 -0.34 17.23
N LYS A 389 -21.01 0.07 18.49
CA LYS A 389 -21.03 1.49 18.89
C LYS A 389 -19.70 2.17 18.59
N ALA A 390 -18.58 1.52 18.92
CA ALA A 390 -17.25 2.07 18.70
C ALA A 390 -16.95 2.30 17.21
N ILE A 391 -17.28 1.34 16.34
CA ILE A 391 -17.06 1.48 14.89
C ILE A 391 -18.00 2.55 14.31
N ARG A 392 -19.28 2.58 14.71
CA ARG A 392 -20.22 3.61 14.25
C ARG A 392 -19.79 5.01 14.68
N GLN A 393 -19.35 5.17 15.93
CA GLN A 393 -18.83 6.45 16.41
C GLN A 393 -17.58 6.86 15.63
N LEU A 394 -16.64 5.93 15.42
CA LEU A 394 -15.46 6.21 14.62
C LEU A 394 -15.82 6.64 13.19
N MET A 395 -16.81 6.00 12.56
CA MET A 395 -17.28 6.40 11.24
C MET A 395 -17.76 7.85 11.24
N LEU A 396 -18.57 8.25 12.22
CA LEU A 396 -19.04 9.63 12.36
C LEU A 396 -17.88 10.61 12.57
N ASP A 397 -16.93 10.27 13.46
CA ASP A 397 -15.76 11.11 13.76
C ASP A 397 -14.86 11.31 12.53
N LEU A 398 -14.85 10.34 11.61
CA LEU A 398 -14.13 10.38 10.34
C LEU A 398 -14.96 10.95 9.17
N GLY A 399 -16.20 11.38 9.41
CA GLY A 399 -17.08 11.96 8.40
C GLY A 399 -17.63 10.94 7.40
N TYR A 400 -17.84 9.69 7.82
CA TYR A 400 -18.58 8.66 7.10
C TYR A 400 -19.98 8.47 7.69
N ASP A 401 -20.95 8.18 6.83
CA ASP A 401 -22.30 7.79 7.26
C ASP A 401 -22.33 6.29 7.59
N PRO A 402 -22.61 5.90 8.86
CA PRO A 402 -22.72 4.50 9.25
C PRO A 402 -23.85 3.74 8.55
N ASP A 403 -24.90 4.43 8.09
CA ASP A 403 -26.06 3.80 7.47
C ASP A 403 -25.89 3.59 5.97
N GLN A 404 -24.99 4.33 5.30
CA GLN A 404 -24.61 4.05 3.90
C GLN A 404 -24.02 2.64 3.70
N ASN A 405 -23.44 2.04 4.73
CA ASN A 405 -22.98 0.64 4.67
C ASN A 405 -24.13 -0.34 4.45
N ARG A 406 -25.33 -0.05 4.98
CA ARG A 406 -26.51 -0.90 4.87
C ARG A 406 -27.03 -0.97 3.44
N GLU A 407 -27.17 0.19 2.80
CA GLU A 407 -27.63 0.26 1.41
C GLU A 407 -26.69 -0.48 0.44
N ARG A 408 -25.39 -0.54 0.75
CA ARG A 408 -24.43 -1.30 -0.05
C ARG A 408 -24.66 -2.81 0.05
N ILE A 409 -24.83 -3.33 1.27
CA ILE A 409 -25.05 -4.77 1.48
C ILE A 409 -26.34 -5.21 0.78
N GLU A 410 -27.40 -4.39 0.86
CA GLU A 410 -28.67 -4.66 0.20
C GLU A 410 -28.56 -4.62 -1.35
N ARG A 411 -27.71 -3.75 -1.92
CA ARG A 411 -27.50 -3.66 -3.38
C ARG A 411 -26.52 -4.69 -3.95
N GLN A 412 -25.58 -5.18 -3.14
CA GLN A 412 -24.45 -6.01 -3.60
C GLN A 412 -24.47 -7.43 -3.08
N ALA A 413 -25.33 -7.76 -2.11
CA ALA A 413 -25.66 -9.16 -1.85
C ALA A 413 -26.06 -9.78 -3.20
N PRO A 414 -25.42 -10.89 -3.63
CA PRO A 414 -25.86 -11.58 -4.82
C PRO A 414 -27.35 -11.80 -4.64
N LYS A 415 -28.18 -11.24 -5.53
CA LYS A 415 -29.62 -11.53 -5.56
C LYS A 415 -29.69 -13.04 -5.49
N ALA A 416 -30.18 -13.57 -4.39
CA ALA A 416 -30.26 -15.00 -4.20
C ALA A 416 -30.93 -15.54 -5.47
N THR A 417 -30.18 -16.24 -6.30
CA THR A 417 -30.78 -16.93 -7.44
C THR A 417 -31.83 -17.81 -6.81
N ALA A 418 -33.10 -17.56 -7.20
CA ALA A 418 -34.24 -18.29 -6.70
C ALA A 418 -33.89 -19.78 -6.66
N PRO A 419 -34.27 -20.54 -5.60
CA PRO A 419 -33.90 -21.93 -5.47
C PRO A 419 -34.27 -22.66 -6.75
N GLY A 420 -33.24 -23.01 -7.54
CA GLY A 420 -33.42 -23.77 -8.75
C GLY A 420 -34.01 -25.10 -8.33
N ILE A 421 -35.23 -25.37 -8.79
CA ILE A 421 -35.87 -26.67 -8.66
C ILE A 421 -34.91 -27.66 -9.32
N VAL A 422 -34.20 -28.45 -8.50
CA VAL A 422 -33.46 -29.61 -8.98
C VAL A 422 -34.52 -30.67 -9.26
N THR A 423 -35.01 -30.72 -10.49
CA THR A 423 -35.70 -31.91 -10.98
C THR A 423 -34.65 -32.99 -11.19
N GLY A 424 -34.73 -34.06 -10.41
CA GLY A 424 -33.85 -35.21 -10.50
C GLY A 424 -33.96 -35.94 -11.83
N TYR A 425 -32.82 -36.45 -12.29
CA TYR A 425 -32.69 -37.63 -13.12
C TYR A 425 -31.49 -38.43 -12.62
#